data_AF-A0A553EU14-F1
#
_entry.id   AF-A0A553EU14-F1
#
_cell.length_a   1.000
_cell.length_b   1.000
_cell.length_c   1.000
_cell.angle_alpha   90.00
_cell.angle_beta   90.00
_cell.angle_gamma   90.00
#
_symmetry.space_group_name_H-M   'P 1'
#
loop_
_entity.id
_entity.type
_entity.pdbx_description
1 polymer ?
#
loop_
_entity_poly.entity_id
_entity_poly.type
_entity_poly.pdbx_seq_one_letter_code
_entity_poly.pdbx_strand_id
1 'polypeptide(L)' 'MKNPDIGRDASEFSRSLKRFTYKSHMVFYLNSDPDILIIRVLHHSMDYQRHL' A
#
# COMPACT_ATOMS: atom_id res chain seq x y z
N MET A 1 3.23 -0.50 18.96
CA MET A 1 3.06 0.88 18.46
C MET A 1 2.35 0.82 17.12
N LYS A 2 1.22 1.50 16.94
CA LYS A 2 0.57 1.65 15.62
C LYS A 2 1.27 2.79 14.89
N ASN A 3 1.78 2.56 13.68
CA ASN A 3 2.41 3.60 12.85
C ASN A 3 1.80 3.57 11.43
N PRO A 4 0.61 4.15 11.23
CA PRO A 4 -0.07 4.17 9.93
C PRO A 4 0.71 4.90 8.83
N ASP A 5 1.71 5.71 9.21
CA ASP A 5 2.57 6.47 8.28
C ASP A 5 3.84 5.73 7.85
N ILE A 6 3.97 4.44 8.20
CA ILE A 6 5.10 3.60 7.81
C ILE A 6 5.18 3.35 6.29
N GLY A 7 4.06 3.47 5.58
CA GLY A 7 3.99 3.25 4.13
C GLY A 7 4.54 4.43 3.34
N ARG A 8 5.13 4.12 2.19
CA ARG A 8 5.58 5.10 1.19
C ARG A 8 4.40 5.61 0.41
N ASP A 9 4.52 6.85 -0.09
CA ASP A 9 3.57 7.39 -1.04
C ASP A 9 3.49 6.51 -2.29
N ALA A 10 2.24 6.28 -2.71
CA ALA A 10 1.87 5.56 -3.91
C ALA A 10 0.86 6.40 -4.73
N SER A 11 0.95 7.73 -4.61
CA SER A 11 0.03 8.66 -5.25
C SER A 11 0.15 8.67 -6.77
N GLU A 12 1.18 8.02 -7.32
CA GLU A 12 1.29 7.72 -8.74
C GLU A 12 0.14 6.84 -9.27
N PHE A 13 -0.54 6.07 -8.40
CA PHE A 13 -1.68 5.22 -8.78
C PHE A 13 -3.04 5.80 -8.36
N SER A 14 -3.12 6.45 -7.19
CA SER A 14 -4.33 7.12 -6.72
C SER A 14 -4.02 8.06 -5.55
N ARG A 15 -4.75 9.19 -5.45
CA ARG A 15 -4.54 10.16 -4.37
C ARG A 15 -4.65 9.51 -2.99
N SER A 16 -3.74 9.87 -2.09
CA SER A 16 -3.67 9.38 -0.71
C SER A 16 -3.37 7.88 -0.55
N LEU A 17 -3.04 7.19 -1.66
CA LEU A 17 -2.63 5.79 -1.61
C LEU A 17 -1.23 5.67 -1.02
N LYS A 18 -1.07 4.74 -0.08
CA LYS A 18 0.22 4.34 0.47
C LYS A 18 0.52 2.90 0.11
N ARG A 19 1.81 2.57 0.03
CA ARG A 19 2.30 1.19 -0.12
C ARG A 19 3.29 0.84 0.98
N PHE A 20 3.22 -0.40 1.45
CA PHE A 20 4.15 -0.95 2.41
C PHE A 20 4.62 -2.33 1.98
N THR A 21 5.94 -2.54 1.95
CA THR A 21 6.53 -3.84 1.63
C THR A 21 6.70 -4.65 2.91
N TYR A 22 6.10 -5.82 2.96
CA TYR A 22 6.26 -6.78 4.05
C TYR A 22 6.63 -8.15 3.49
N LYS A 23 7.87 -8.58 3.79
CA LYS A 23 8.47 -9.79 3.20
C LYS A 23 8.31 -9.76 1.68
N SER A 24 7.75 -10.81 1.09
CA SER A 24 7.53 -10.97 -0.34
C SER A 24 6.23 -10.33 -0.84
N HIS A 25 5.57 -9.47 -0.05
CA HIS A 25 4.30 -8.84 -0.41
C HIS A 25 4.37 -7.31 -0.36
N MET A 26 3.62 -6.68 -1.25
CA MET A 26 3.33 -5.25 -1.25
C MET A 26 1.87 -5.03 -0.87
N VAL A 27 1.65 -4.23 0.17
CA VAL A 27 0.32 -3.88 0.69
C VAL A 27 0.00 -2.46 0.25
N PHE A 28 -1.11 -2.27 -0.45
CA PHE A 28 -1.65 -0.97 -0.83
C PHE A 28 -2.80 -0.60 0.08
N TYR A 29 -2.79 0.61 0.62
CA TYR A 29 -3.78 1.03 1.60
C TYR A 29 -4.05 2.54 1.56
N LEU A 30 -5.24 2.93 2.00
CA LEU A 30 -5.58 4.32 2.28
C LEU A 30 -5.48 4.56 3.78
N ASN A 31 -4.90 5.70 4.16
CA ASN A 31 -4.92 6.16 5.55
C ASN A 31 -6.19 7.00 5.73
N SER A 32 -7.14 6.51 6.51
CA SER A 32 -8.45 7.13 6.73
C SER A 32 -8.68 7.26 8.22
N ASP A 33 -8.09 8.28 8.86
CA ASP A 33 -8.19 8.51 10.31
C ASP A 33 -9.63 8.27 10.82
N PRO A 34 -9.87 7.27 11.70
CA PRO A 34 -8.91 6.55 12.57
C PRO A 34 -8.35 5.21 12.04
N ASP A 35 -8.77 4.80 10.85
CA ASP A 35 -8.59 3.46 10.31
C ASP A 35 -7.68 3.40 9.07
N ILE A 36 -7.33 2.17 8.69
CA ILE A 36 -6.63 1.88 7.45
C ILE A 36 -7.54 1.01 6.60
N LEU A 37 -7.77 1.42 5.35
CA LEU A 37 -8.44 0.58 4.37
C LEU A 37 -7.39 -0.13 3.50
N ILE A 38 -7.28 -1.45 3.63
CA ILE A 38 -6.42 -2.26 2.75
C ILE A 38 -7.14 -2.42 1.40
N ILE A 39 -6.52 -1.91 0.35
CA ILE A 39 -7.07 -1.97 -1.01
C ILE A 39 -6.61 -3.25 -1.72
N ARG A 40 -5.32 -3.59 -1.59
CA ARG A 40 -4.75 -4.75 -2.28
C ARG A 40 -3.52 -5.29 -1.57
N VAL A 41 -3.32 -6.59 -1.66
CA VAL A 41 -2.06 -7.25 -1.29
C VAL A 41 -1.55 -8.00 -2.50
N LEU A 42 -0.34 -7.71 -2.92
CA LEU A 42 0.30 -8.31 -4.09
C LEU A 42 1.57 -9.06 -3.67
N HIS A 43 1.78 -10.26 -4.19
CA HIS A 43 3.09 -10.89 -4.09
C HIS A 43 4.08 -10.16 -5.02
N HIS A 44 5.34 -10.01 -4.60
CA HIS A 44 6.36 -9.24 -5.32
C HIS A 44 6.70 -9.83 -6.70
N SER A 45 6.40 -11.11 -6.94
CA SER A 45 6.56 -11.74 -8.24
C SER A 45 5.46 -11.35 -9.25
N MET A 46 4.41 -10.66 -8.79
CA MET A 46 3.47 -10.02 -9.69
C MET A 46 4.06 -8.67 -10.10
N ASP A 47 4.25 -8.49 -11.41
CA ASP A 47 4.69 -7.26 -12.04
C ASP A 47 3.62 -6.17 -11.80
N TYR A 48 3.66 -5.55 -10.61
CA TYR A 48 2.65 -4.61 -10.16
C TYR A 48 2.67 -3.32 -10.97
N GLN A 49 3.77 -3.01 -11.65
CA GLN A 49 3.84 -1.91 -12.61
C GLN A 49 2.95 -2.14 -13.85
N ARG A 50 2.55 -3.38 -14.13
CA ARG A 50 1.69 -3.72 -15.28
C ARG A 50 0.21 -3.95 -14.93
N HIS A 51 -0.15 -3.99 -13.65
CA HIS A 51 -1.49 -4.45 -13.20
C HIS A 51 -2.17 -3.52 -12.18
N LEU A 52 -1.65 -2.31 -12.00
CA LEU A 52 -2.26 -1.22 -11.24
C LEU A 52 -2.78 -0.15 -12.19
#